data_AF-A0A2N0NC87-F1
#
_entry.id   AF-A0A2N0NC87-F1
#
_cell.length_a   1.000
_cell.length_b   1.000
_cell.length_c   1.000
_cell.angle_alpha   90.00
_cell.angle_beta   90.00
_cell.angle_gamma   90.00
#
_symmetry.space_group_name_H-M   'P 1'
#
loop_
_entity.id
_entity.type
_entity.pdbx_description
1 polymer ?
#
loop_
_entity_poly.entity_id
_entity_poly.type
_entity_poly.pdbx_seq_one_letter_code
_entity_poly.pdbx_strand_id
1 'polypeptide(L)'
;SPAESSTKSESLADSKFSTEPVVVPASEQPIPEPDTEPENSKDQAFDDLYNTGKELWAKYQDTSDDYDWEILAFEVEECPTTRIEGKYQYHLREVVDRFKDWIEYNGYSSKTPSRKTLADLIRVYKENRDAEIIPTPSGYETMRADKGKVQEIPEERPKTNME
;
A
#
# COMPACT_ATOMS: atom_id res chain seq x y z
N SER A 1 18.10 -46.19 -48.35
CA SER A 1 18.24 -45.12 -49.35
C SER A 1 18.37 -43.78 -48.65
N PRO A 2 19.48 -43.06 -48.79
CA PRO A 2 19.56 -41.64 -48.49
C PRO A 2 19.25 -40.84 -49.76
N ALA A 3 18.52 -39.74 -49.65
CA ALA A 3 18.37 -38.77 -50.74
C ALA A 3 18.67 -37.38 -50.20
N GLU A 4 19.52 -36.70 -50.95
CA GLU A 4 20.23 -35.48 -50.62
C GLU A 4 19.44 -34.22 -50.96
N SER A 5 19.82 -33.15 -50.27
CA SER A 5 20.08 -31.81 -50.82
C SER A 5 18.95 -30.78 -50.99
N SER A 6 19.42 -29.52 -50.88
CA SER A 6 18.97 -28.30 -51.57
C SER A 6 17.88 -27.49 -50.85
N THR A 7 17.95 -26.16 -50.71
CA THR A 7 18.87 -25.12 -51.21
C THR A 7 18.58 -23.80 -50.47
N LYS A 8 19.62 -22.98 -50.27
CA LYS A 8 19.60 -21.58 -49.83
C LYS A 8 18.85 -20.66 -50.82
N SER A 9 18.20 -19.61 -50.33
CA SER A 9 17.94 -18.29 -50.99
C SER A 9 17.36 -17.35 -49.91
N GLU A 10 18.05 -16.38 -49.30
CA GLU A 10 18.55 -15.08 -49.79
C GLU A 10 17.52 -14.23 -50.54
N SER A 11 16.99 -13.19 -49.88
CA SER A 11 16.82 -11.87 -50.48
C SER A 11 16.78 -10.79 -49.40
N LEU A 12 17.72 -9.86 -49.52
CA LEU A 12 17.89 -8.64 -48.75
C LEU A 12 16.99 -7.57 -49.41
N ALA A 13 16.03 -7.00 -48.67
CA ALA A 13 15.27 -5.86 -49.15
C ALA A 13 15.73 -4.60 -48.41
N ASP A 14 16.60 -3.83 -49.06
CA ASP A 14 16.92 -2.45 -48.72
C ASP A 14 15.66 -1.59 -48.88
N SER A 15 14.97 -1.33 -47.76
CA SER A 15 13.86 -0.39 -47.72
C SER A 15 14.41 1.03 -47.58
N LYS A 16 14.55 1.72 -48.72
CA LYS A 16 14.87 3.15 -48.78
C LYS A 16 13.65 3.95 -48.34
N PHE A 17 13.59 4.36 -47.06
CA PHE A 17 12.67 5.40 -46.63
C PHE A 17 13.43 6.73 -46.54
N SER A 18 13.19 7.58 -47.53
CA SER A 18 13.63 8.98 -47.57
C SER A 18 12.39 9.85 -47.39
N THR A 19 12.18 10.36 -46.18
CA THR A 19 11.21 11.46 -45.93
C THR A 19 11.75 12.34 -44.80
N GLU A 20 11.64 13.65 -45.03
CA GLU A 20 12.21 14.79 -44.31
C GLU A 20 11.93 14.84 -42.79
N PRO A 21 12.75 15.55 -41.99
CA PRO A 21 12.51 15.72 -40.55
C PRO A 21 11.36 16.72 -40.34
N VAL A 22 10.17 16.20 -40.06
CA VAL A 22 9.07 17.00 -39.53
C VAL A 22 9.41 17.35 -38.08
N VAL A 23 9.62 18.65 -37.82
CA VAL A 23 9.77 19.21 -36.48
C VAL A 23 8.46 18.99 -35.72
N VAL A 24 8.47 18.04 -34.79
CA VAL A 24 7.38 17.82 -33.84
C VAL A 24 7.52 18.88 -32.74
N PRO A 25 6.52 19.73 -32.47
CA PRO A 25 6.57 20.58 -31.30
C PRO A 25 6.51 19.66 -30.07
N ALA A 26 7.47 19.83 -29.15
CA ALA A 26 7.48 19.12 -27.89
C ALA A 26 6.13 19.37 -27.19
N SER A 27 5.26 18.35 -27.19
CA SER A 27 4.15 18.33 -26.24
C SER A 27 4.82 18.33 -24.87
N GLU A 28 4.61 19.42 -24.15
CA GLU A 28 4.80 19.50 -22.71
C GLU A 28 4.05 18.29 -22.13
N GLN A 29 4.79 17.22 -21.84
CA GLN A 29 4.22 16.06 -21.19
C GLN A 29 3.79 16.55 -19.81
N PRO A 30 2.51 16.39 -19.44
CA PRO A 30 2.12 16.65 -18.06
C PRO A 30 3.01 15.79 -17.17
N ILE A 31 3.56 16.44 -16.14
CA ILE A 31 4.35 15.81 -15.10
C ILE A 31 3.54 14.60 -14.61
N PRO A 32 4.07 13.36 -14.62
CA PRO A 32 3.35 12.23 -14.06
C PRO A 32 2.98 12.59 -12.62
N GLU A 33 1.69 12.43 -12.29
CA GLU A 33 1.22 12.50 -10.91
C GLU A 33 2.10 11.60 -10.04
N PRO A 34 2.36 11.94 -8.76
CA PRO A 34 3.20 11.11 -7.91
C PRO A 34 2.61 9.70 -7.87
N ASP A 35 3.43 8.71 -8.26
CA ASP A 35 3.11 7.29 -8.21
C ASP A 35 2.50 6.94 -6.86
N THR A 36 1.18 6.79 -6.85
CA THR A 36 0.44 6.22 -5.73
C THR A 36 0.44 4.71 -5.95
N GLU A 37 1.48 4.02 -5.50
CA GLU A 37 1.48 2.55 -5.34
C GLU A 37 1.79 2.20 -3.88
N PRO A 38 1.20 1.15 -3.26
CA PRO A 38 -0.05 0.45 -3.54
C PRO A 38 -0.81 0.18 -2.23
N GLU A 39 -1.62 1.11 -1.72
CA GLU A 39 -2.49 0.85 -0.54
C GLU A 39 -3.34 -0.41 -0.75
N ASN A 40 -3.76 -0.67 -2.00
CA ASN A 40 -4.46 -1.89 -2.41
C ASN A 40 -3.72 -3.19 -2.06
N SER A 41 -2.38 -3.25 -2.08
CA SER A 41 -1.67 -4.52 -1.84
C SER A 41 -1.74 -4.96 -0.38
N LYS A 42 -1.77 -3.98 0.54
CA LYS A 42 -1.91 -4.23 1.96
C LYS A 42 -3.33 -4.66 2.27
N ASP A 43 -4.31 -3.89 1.84
CA ASP A 43 -5.71 -4.19 2.10
C ASP A 43 -6.08 -5.57 1.54
N GLN A 44 -5.58 -5.90 0.35
CA GLN A 44 -5.73 -7.23 -0.24
C GLN A 44 -5.14 -8.34 0.65
N ALA A 45 -3.93 -8.16 1.19
CA ALA A 45 -3.31 -9.18 2.05
C ALA A 45 -4.08 -9.43 3.35
N PHE A 46 -4.66 -8.36 3.94
CA PHE A 46 -5.51 -8.50 5.13
C PHE A 46 -6.88 -9.12 4.79
N ASP A 47 -7.49 -8.70 3.68
CA ASP A 47 -8.75 -9.27 3.22
C ASP A 47 -8.59 -10.76 2.83
N ASP A 48 -7.48 -11.14 2.21
CA ASP A 48 -7.15 -12.54 1.89
C ASP A 48 -6.98 -13.39 3.15
N LEU A 49 -6.27 -12.85 4.15
CA LEU A 49 -6.14 -13.49 5.47
C LEU A 49 -7.52 -13.73 6.10
N TYR A 50 -8.37 -12.69 6.11
CA TYR A 50 -9.70 -12.74 6.68
C TYR A 50 -10.62 -13.74 5.98
N ASN A 51 -10.69 -13.67 4.65
CA ASN A 51 -11.56 -14.56 3.87
C ASN A 51 -11.10 -16.01 3.98
N THR A 52 -9.79 -16.26 3.94
CA THR A 52 -9.27 -17.63 4.11
C THR A 52 -9.55 -18.15 5.51
N GLY A 53 -9.37 -17.33 6.55
CA GLY A 53 -9.72 -17.69 7.93
C GLY A 53 -11.21 -18.02 8.08
N LYS A 54 -12.08 -17.19 7.50
CA LYS A 54 -13.53 -17.38 7.47
C LYS A 54 -13.94 -18.69 6.79
N GLU A 55 -13.32 -19.01 5.65
CA GLU A 55 -13.56 -20.28 4.94
C GLU A 55 -13.12 -21.48 5.79
N LEU A 56 -11.98 -21.39 6.46
CA LEU A 56 -11.49 -22.43 7.37
C LEU A 56 -12.42 -22.61 8.57
N TRP A 57 -12.89 -21.51 9.15
CA TRP A 57 -13.87 -21.53 10.23
C TRP A 57 -15.14 -22.23 9.79
N ALA A 58 -15.76 -21.80 8.68
CA ALA A 58 -16.99 -22.42 8.16
C ALA A 58 -16.83 -23.91 7.80
N LYS A 59 -15.63 -24.35 7.43
CA LYS A 59 -15.36 -25.74 7.03
C LYS A 59 -15.22 -26.70 8.21
N TYR A 60 -14.64 -26.23 9.31
CA TYR A 60 -14.19 -27.11 10.39
C TYR A 60 -14.82 -26.79 11.75
N GLN A 61 -15.39 -25.60 11.92
CA GLN A 61 -16.09 -25.19 13.12
C GLN A 61 -17.60 -25.24 12.86
N ASP A 62 -18.34 -25.84 13.78
CA ASP A 62 -19.80 -25.86 13.79
C ASP A 62 -20.29 -24.90 14.89
N THR A 63 -19.87 -23.64 14.79
CA THR A 63 -20.16 -22.60 15.78
C THR A 63 -21.31 -21.73 15.28
N SER A 64 -22.25 -21.39 16.16
CA SER A 64 -23.28 -20.39 15.89
C SER A 64 -22.74 -18.96 15.84
N ASP A 65 -21.48 -18.76 16.21
CA ASP A 65 -20.87 -17.45 16.31
C ASP A 65 -20.54 -16.90 14.93
N ASP A 66 -20.86 -15.61 14.73
CA ASP A 66 -20.53 -14.89 13.51
C ASP A 66 -19.02 -14.64 13.44
N TYR A 67 -18.38 -15.13 12.39
CA TYR A 67 -16.95 -14.91 12.16
C TYR A 67 -16.66 -13.44 11.83
N ASP A 68 -15.81 -12.80 12.64
CA ASP A 68 -15.38 -11.41 12.49
C ASP A 68 -13.86 -11.21 12.70
N TRP A 69 -13.42 -9.95 12.68
CA TRP A 69 -12.00 -9.58 12.80
C TRP A 69 -11.44 -9.83 14.20
N GLU A 70 -12.27 -9.80 15.24
CA GLU A 70 -11.85 -10.08 16.62
C GLU A 70 -11.61 -11.58 16.81
N ILE A 71 -12.49 -12.40 16.23
CA ILE A 71 -12.30 -13.86 16.18
C ILE A 71 -10.99 -14.19 15.44
N LEU A 72 -10.76 -13.58 14.27
CA LEU A 72 -9.50 -13.76 13.55
C LEU A 72 -8.28 -13.34 14.40
N ALA A 73 -8.32 -12.17 15.03
CA ALA A 73 -7.19 -11.68 15.84
C ALA A 73 -6.90 -12.62 17.03
N PHE A 74 -7.95 -13.12 17.69
CA PHE A 74 -7.84 -14.10 18.78
C PHE A 74 -7.22 -15.41 18.30
N GLU A 75 -7.71 -15.96 17.18
CA GLU A 75 -7.17 -17.18 16.57
C GLU A 75 -5.71 -17.06 16.18
N VAL A 76 -5.32 -15.90 15.64
CA VAL A 76 -3.92 -15.63 15.27
C VAL A 76 -3.04 -15.57 16.50
N GLU A 77 -3.49 -14.91 17.58
CA GLU A 77 -2.76 -14.78 18.85
C GLU A 77 -2.56 -16.15 19.52
N GLU A 78 -3.63 -16.96 19.57
CA GLU A 78 -3.65 -18.28 20.22
C GLU A 78 -3.23 -19.43 19.29
N CYS A 79 -2.81 -19.12 18.05
CA CYS A 79 -2.46 -20.15 17.09
C CYS A 79 -1.26 -20.99 17.60
N PRO A 80 -1.42 -22.32 17.72
CA PRO A 80 -0.42 -23.15 18.37
C PRO A 80 0.89 -23.19 17.60
N THR A 81 1.99 -23.00 18.31
CA THR A 81 3.35 -23.01 17.75
C THR A 81 3.99 -24.38 17.70
N THR A 82 3.60 -25.30 18.60
CA THR A 82 4.28 -26.59 18.79
C THR A 82 3.41 -27.79 18.48
N ARG A 83 2.21 -27.86 19.06
CA ARG A 83 1.29 -29.01 18.92
C ARG A 83 0.07 -28.61 18.12
N ILE A 84 -0.10 -29.24 16.96
CA ILE A 84 -1.28 -29.08 16.12
C ILE A 84 -2.29 -30.16 16.50
N GLU A 85 -3.45 -29.76 17.00
CA GLU A 85 -4.45 -30.68 17.54
C GLU A 85 -5.52 -31.09 16.52
N GLY A 86 -5.67 -30.34 15.42
CA GLY A 86 -6.67 -30.63 14.40
C GLY A 86 -6.38 -30.01 13.03
N LYS A 87 -7.17 -30.41 12.03
CA LYS A 87 -7.05 -29.92 10.64
C LYS A 87 -7.24 -28.42 10.53
N TYR A 88 -8.19 -27.88 11.29
CA TYR A 88 -8.41 -26.44 11.36
C TYR A 88 -7.16 -25.69 11.82
N GLN A 89 -6.59 -26.07 12.98
CA GLN A 89 -5.36 -25.45 13.51
C GLN A 89 -4.17 -25.60 12.56
N TYR A 90 -4.05 -26.74 11.86
CA TYR A 90 -3.02 -26.95 10.84
C TYR A 90 -3.12 -25.89 9.74
N HIS A 91 -4.29 -25.75 9.14
CA HIS A 91 -4.49 -24.82 8.03
C HIS A 91 -4.44 -23.36 8.47
N LEU A 92 -5.04 -23.03 9.61
CA LEU A 92 -4.94 -21.69 10.19
C LEU A 92 -3.47 -21.31 10.39
N ARG A 93 -2.66 -22.22 10.93
CA ARG A 93 -1.23 -22.00 11.10
C ARG A 93 -0.52 -21.69 9.78
N GLU A 94 -0.79 -22.47 8.72
CA GLU A 94 -0.22 -22.21 7.39
C GLU A 94 -0.61 -20.82 6.86
N VAL A 95 -1.88 -20.43 6.98
CA VAL A 95 -2.36 -19.12 6.53
C VAL A 95 -1.62 -18.00 7.27
N VAL A 96 -1.48 -18.12 8.60
CA VAL A 96 -0.79 -17.11 9.40
C VAL A 96 0.71 -17.08 9.13
N ASP A 97 1.35 -18.24 8.93
CA ASP A 97 2.79 -18.28 8.57
C ASP A 97 3.02 -17.61 7.20
N ARG A 98 2.14 -17.80 6.21
CA ARG A 98 2.24 -17.06 4.93
C ARG A 98 2.04 -15.55 5.12
N PHE A 99 1.07 -15.14 5.93
CA PHE A 99 0.83 -13.71 6.19
C PHE A 99 2.03 -13.07 6.91
N LYS A 100 2.62 -13.81 7.84
CA LYS A 100 3.85 -13.43 8.54
C LYS A 100 5.02 -13.21 7.56
N ASP A 101 5.22 -14.13 6.62
CA ASP A 101 6.24 -14.01 5.59
C ASP A 101 5.99 -12.80 4.68
N TRP A 102 4.73 -12.53 4.35
CA TRP A 102 4.34 -11.34 3.58
C TRP A 102 4.66 -10.03 4.33
N ILE A 103 4.36 -9.96 5.63
CA ILE A 103 4.69 -8.79 6.48
C ILE A 103 6.21 -8.55 6.52
N GLU A 104 7.00 -9.61 6.67
CA GLU A 104 8.46 -9.55 6.69
C GLU A 104 9.02 -9.08 5.32
N TYR A 105 8.51 -9.65 4.22
CA TYR A 105 8.93 -9.30 2.86
C TYR A 105 8.67 -7.83 2.52
N ASN A 106 7.51 -7.30 2.90
CA ASN A 106 7.12 -5.92 2.60
C ASN A 106 7.72 -4.89 3.57
N GLY A 107 8.53 -5.32 4.55
CA GLY A 107 9.21 -4.40 5.48
C GLY A 107 8.29 -3.72 6.49
N TYR A 108 7.06 -4.21 6.69
CA TYR A 108 6.14 -3.69 7.70
C TYR A 108 6.65 -3.98 9.14
N SER A 109 7.57 -4.93 9.30
CA SER A 109 8.25 -5.20 10.56
C SER A 109 9.75 -5.41 10.37
N SER A 110 10.57 -4.79 11.22
CA SER A 110 12.04 -4.96 11.21
C SER A 110 12.53 -6.28 11.83
N LYS A 111 11.61 -7.09 12.37
CA LYS A 111 11.85 -8.42 12.91
C LYS A 111 10.67 -9.30 12.52
N THR A 112 10.95 -10.58 12.27
CA THR A 112 9.94 -11.62 12.12
C THR A 112 8.83 -11.46 13.17
N PRO A 113 7.58 -11.14 12.77
CA PRO A 113 6.58 -10.72 13.73
C PRO A 113 6.09 -11.90 14.56
N SER A 114 5.86 -11.65 15.85
CA SER A 114 5.25 -12.64 16.73
C SER A 114 3.77 -12.80 16.41
N ARG A 115 3.16 -13.92 16.79
CA ARG A 115 1.71 -14.13 16.64
C ARG A 115 0.89 -13.05 17.36
N LYS A 116 1.34 -12.64 18.55
CA LYS A 116 0.77 -11.51 19.29
C LYS A 116 0.86 -10.19 18.51
N THR A 117 2.03 -9.91 17.92
CA THR A 117 2.22 -8.71 17.08
C THR A 117 1.33 -8.73 15.84
N LEU A 118 1.11 -9.90 15.23
CA LEU A 118 0.20 -10.04 14.09
C LEU A 118 -1.26 -9.78 14.51
N ALA A 119 -1.69 -10.29 15.67
CA ALA A 119 -3.02 -10.02 16.19
C ALA A 119 -3.24 -8.52 16.48
N ASP A 120 -2.27 -7.87 17.11
CA ASP A 120 -2.32 -6.41 17.36
C ASP A 120 -2.39 -5.63 16.04
N LEU A 121 -1.66 -6.07 15.00
CA LEU A 121 -1.71 -5.45 13.68
C LEU A 121 -3.09 -5.61 13.01
N ILE A 122 -3.74 -6.76 13.17
CA ILE A 122 -5.09 -7.02 12.66
C ILE A 122 -6.10 -6.08 13.34
N ARG A 123 -6.01 -5.93 14.68
CA ARG A 123 -6.88 -5.01 15.44
C ARG A 123 -6.71 -3.57 14.97
N VAL A 124 -5.47 -3.08 14.86
CA VAL A 124 -5.20 -1.72 14.36
C VAL A 124 -5.69 -1.53 12.93
N TYR A 125 -5.51 -2.53 12.05
CA TYR A 125 -6.03 -2.47 10.69
C TYR A 125 -7.56 -2.32 10.68
N LYS A 126 -8.26 -3.11 11.49
CA LYS A 126 -9.71 -3.04 11.63
C LYS A 126 -10.17 -1.69 12.18
N GLU A 127 -9.53 -1.20 13.24
CA GLU A 127 -9.82 0.13 13.81
C GLU A 127 -9.65 1.25 12.77
N ASN A 128 -8.57 1.20 11.97
CA ASN A 128 -8.33 2.17 10.90
C ASN A 128 -9.36 2.05 9.76
N ARG A 129 -9.82 0.84 9.45
CA ARG A 129 -10.86 0.59 8.44
C ARG A 129 -12.23 1.12 8.90
N ASP A 130 -12.50 1.04 10.19
CA ASP A 130 -13.74 1.52 10.80
C ASP A 130 -13.70 3.02 11.15
N ALA A 131 -12.51 3.61 11.18
CA ALA A 131 -12.34 5.03 11.40
C ALA A 131 -12.99 5.81 10.25
N GLU A 132 -14.13 6.41 10.53
CA GLU A 132 -14.80 7.33 9.62
C GLU A 132 -13.87 8.52 9.35
N ILE A 133 -13.45 8.71 8.09
CA ILE A 133 -12.72 9.92 7.70
C ILE A 133 -13.71 11.06 7.86
N ILE A 134 -13.62 11.80 8.96
CA ILE A 134 -14.44 12.99 9.18
C ILE A 134 -14.14 13.91 7.99
N PRO A 135 -15.11 14.16 7.09
CA PRO A 135 -14.85 15.01 5.94
C PRO A 135 -14.44 16.38 6.44
N THR A 136 -13.37 16.92 5.86
CA THR A 136 -12.85 18.22 6.28
C THR A 136 -14.00 19.24 6.19
N PRO A 137 -14.35 19.95 7.27
CA PRO A 137 -15.54 20.80 7.29
C PRO A 137 -15.43 21.85 6.19
N SER A 138 -16.28 21.74 5.16
CA SER A 138 -16.39 22.70 4.07
C SER A 138 -16.82 24.05 4.66
N GLY A 139 -15.89 24.99 4.84
CA GLY A 139 -16.22 26.29 5.43
C GLY A 139 -15.08 27.14 5.99
N TYR A 140 -13.83 26.65 6.06
CA TYR A 140 -12.70 27.54 6.37
C TYR A 140 -12.28 28.31 5.11
N GLU A 141 -12.69 29.57 5.05
CA GLU A 141 -12.26 30.51 4.01
C GLU A 141 -10.84 30.99 4.33
N THR A 142 -9.86 30.58 3.53
CA THR A 142 -8.46 31.01 3.67
C THR A 142 -8.37 32.50 3.38
N MET A 143 -8.22 33.33 4.43
CA MET A 143 -7.94 34.76 4.30
C MET A 143 -6.59 34.96 3.59
N ARG A 144 -6.66 35.38 2.33
CA ARG A 144 -5.54 35.94 1.58
C ARG A 144 -5.04 37.20 2.27
N ALA A 145 -3.87 37.13 2.90
CA ALA A 145 -3.17 38.32 3.37
C ALA A 145 -2.67 39.10 2.15
N ASP A 146 -3.39 40.15 1.75
CA ASP A 146 -2.83 41.13 0.83
C ASP A 146 -1.68 41.84 1.53
N LYS A 147 -0.47 41.70 0.97
CA LYS A 147 0.72 42.42 1.43
C LYS A 147 0.58 43.90 1.03
N GLY A 148 -0.29 44.64 1.72
CA GLY A 148 -0.27 46.09 1.75
C GLY A 148 1.04 46.56 2.38
N LYS A 149 1.83 47.34 1.65
CA LYS A 149 3.14 47.83 2.08
C LYS A 149 2.97 48.76 3.29
N VAL A 150 3.40 48.32 4.47
CA VAL A 150 3.56 49.19 5.65
C VAL A 150 4.85 49.97 5.47
N GLN A 151 4.73 51.28 5.32
CA GLN A 151 5.82 52.23 5.33
C GLN A 151 6.28 52.43 6.78
N GLU A 152 7.56 52.13 7.05
CA GLU A 152 8.20 52.25 8.35
C GLU A 152 8.32 53.75 8.75
N ILE A 153 7.86 54.10 9.94
CA ILE A 153 8.02 55.44 10.54
C ILE A 153 9.28 55.38 11.42
N PRO A 154 10.23 56.33 11.31
CA PRO A 154 11.42 56.30 12.15
C PRO A 154 11.10 56.62 13.61
N GLU A 155 11.63 55.79 14.50
CA GLU A 155 11.61 55.90 15.96
C GLU A 155 12.30 57.20 16.43
N GLU A 156 11.53 58.15 16.94
CA GLU A 156 12.08 59.32 17.64
C GLU A 156 12.43 58.92 19.09
N ARG A 157 13.73 58.93 19.41
CA ARG A 157 14.24 58.70 20.77
C ARG A 157 14.22 60.00 21.58
N PRO A 158 13.63 60.04 22.78
CA PRO A 158 13.82 61.17 23.69
C PRO A 158 15.19 61.09 24.38
N LYS A 159 15.93 62.21 24.34
CA LYS A 159 17.17 62.42 25.11
C LYS A 159 16.82 62.76 26.56
N THR A 160 17.20 61.91 27.51
CA THR A 160 17.24 62.30 28.93
C THR A 160 18.59 62.96 29.20
N ASN A 161 18.56 64.28 29.38
CA ASN A 161 19.59 65.02 30.09
C ASN A 161 19.27 64.89 31.59
N MET A 162 20.24 64.47 32.40
CA MET A 162 20.18 64.57 33.84
C MET A 162 21.46 65.25 34.29
N GLU A 163 21.28 66.39 34.94
CA GLU A 163 22.27 67.29 35.53
C GLU A 163 23.08 66.64 36.65
#